data_AF-A0A957I4N8-F1
#
_entry.id   AF-A0A957I4N8-F1
#
_cell.length_a   1.000
_cell.length_b   1.000
_cell.length_c   1.000
_cell.angle_alpha   90.00
_cell.angle_beta   90.00
_cell.angle_gamma   90.00
#
_symmetry.space_group_name_H-M   'P 1'
#
loop_
_entity.id
_entity.type
_entity.pdbx_description
1 polymer ?
#
loop_
_entity_poly.entity_id
_entity_poly.type
_entity_poly.pdbx_seq_one_letter_code
_entity_poly.pdbx_strand_id
1 'polypeptide(L)'
;MDADYREGDVPASPPEQIESPEPASKGLGKTGQSAIRGDDSVSESRYEWKDQGMQNVPVKDLPNPEGVTRSEDFDHHISYEDAIQATKQYQEMQPEIARGTTGEDFSARDQANGLDYEHGQRRVYDLFHGSDPIRLDKNGDHYDIVSGRHRIFAAKEIGLEKVPAHVIEKLPR
;
A
#
# COMPACT_ATOMS: atom_id res chain seq x y z
N MET A 1 -7.02 70.99 13.46
CA MET A 1 -7.12 69.70 14.20
C MET A 1 -8.19 68.84 13.54
N ASP A 2 -8.07 68.68 12.22
CA ASP A 2 -7.78 67.43 11.52
C ASP A 2 -8.48 66.14 11.99
N ALA A 3 -9.38 65.61 11.17
CA ALA A 3 -9.16 64.34 10.45
C ALA A 3 -10.32 64.08 9.48
N ASP A 4 -10.04 64.28 8.19
CA ASP A 4 -10.79 63.86 7.01
C ASP A 4 -10.59 62.34 6.83
N TYR A 5 -11.67 61.55 6.71
CA TYR A 5 -11.60 60.10 6.50
C TYR A 5 -12.04 59.82 5.06
N ARG A 6 -11.08 59.75 4.14
CA ARG A 6 -11.30 59.36 2.75
C ARG A 6 -10.05 58.70 2.16
N GLU A 7 -10.02 57.36 2.18
CA GLU A 7 -9.22 56.45 1.35
C GLU A 7 -9.70 55.03 1.77
N GLY A 8 -10.16 54.12 0.92
CA GLY A 8 -9.90 53.97 -0.51
C GLY A 8 -8.69 53.09 -0.75
N ASP A 9 -8.62 51.87 -0.20
CA ASP A 9 -7.84 50.76 -0.79
C ASP A 9 -8.18 49.42 -0.10
N VAL A 10 -8.70 48.47 -0.87
CA VAL A 10 -8.74 47.04 -0.51
C VAL A 10 -7.95 46.29 -1.59
N PRO A 11 -7.26 45.21 -1.21
CA PRO A 11 -5.88 44.94 -1.59
C PRO A 11 -5.71 44.40 -3.01
N ALA A 12 -4.69 44.91 -3.71
CA ALA A 12 -4.16 44.28 -4.91
C ALA A 12 -3.21 43.13 -4.53
N SER A 13 -3.72 41.90 -4.57
CA SER A 13 -2.88 40.71 -4.77
C SER A 13 -3.33 40.03 -6.07
N PRO A 14 -2.48 39.95 -7.11
CA PRO A 14 -2.81 39.21 -8.31
C PRO A 14 -2.82 37.69 -8.02
N PRO A 15 -3.75 36.93 -8.61
CA PRO A 15 -3.89 35.50 -8.39
C PRO A 15 -2.73 34.70 -9.01
N GLU A 16 -2.19 33.78 -8.22
CA GLU A 16 -1.30 32.70 -8.63
C GLU A 16 -1.97 31.87 -9.73
N GLN A 17 -1.23 31.61 -10.81
CA GLN A 17 -1.72 30.89 -11.97
C GLN A 17 -1.93 29.42 -11.64
N ILE A 18 -3.20 29.02 -11.53
CA ILE A 18 -3.60 27.61 -11.49
C ILE A 18 -3.65 27.11 -12.93
N GLU A 19 -2.54 26.54 -13.41
CA GLU A 19 -2.51 25.83 -14.70
C GLU A 19 -2.77 24.34 -14.47
N SER A 20 -4.01 23.95 -14.73
CA SER A 20 -4.44 22.61 -15.13
C SER A 20 -5.72 22.84 -15.92
N PRO A 21 -5.95 22.19 -17.08
CA PRO A 21 -5.76 20.75 -17.25
C PRO A 21 -5.24 20.34 -18.65
N GLU A 22 -4.87 19.07 -18.85
CA GLU A 22 -5.55 18.18 -19.82
C GLU A 22 -4.92 16.78 -19.95
N PRO A 23 -5.72 15.78 -20.40
CA PRO A 23 -5.43 14.36 -20.29
C PRO A 23 -4.75 13.79 -21.54
N ALA A 24 -3.71 12.99 -21.36
CA ALA A 24 -3.10 12.23 -22.46
C ALA A 24 -3.43 10.73 -22.34
N SER A 25 -4.59 10.36 -22.86
CA SER A 25 -4.84 9.00 -23.35
C SER A 25 -4.32 8.90 -24.78
N LYS A 26 -3.36 8.01 -25.06
CA LYS A 26 -3.10 7.54 -26.42
C LYS A 26 -2.45 6.15 -26.42
N GLY A 27 -3.12 5.24 -27.13
CA GLY A 27 -2.79 3.83 -27.21
C GLY A 27 -1.70 3.46 -28.22
N LEU A 28 -1.57 2.15 -28.34
CA LEU A 28 -0.78 1.31 -29.24
C LEU A 28 -0.18 1.95 -30.51
N GLY A 29 1.09 1.64 -30.76
CA GLY A 29 1.76 1.78 -32.06
C GLY A 29 3.05 0.96 -32.12
N LYS A 30 3.17 0.09 -33.11
CA LYS A 30 4.18 -0.97 -33.28
C LYS A 30 5.50 -0.45 -33.87
N THR A 31 6.58 -1.22 -33.67
CA THR A 31 7.71 -1.49 -34.60
C THR A 31 8.96 -0.61 -34.51
N GLY A 32 10.09 -1.25 -34.16
CA GLY A 32 11.46 -0.77 -34.38
C GLY A 32 12.47 -1.83 -33.90
N GLN A 33 13.03 -2.57 -34.85
CA GLN A 33 13.77 -3.81 -34.63
C GLN A 33 15.25 -3.60 -34.21
N SER A 34 15.72 -4.54 -33.39
CA SER A 34 17.02 -5.24 -33.43
C SER A 34 18.33 -4.47 -33.28
N ALA A 35 18.95 -4.66 -32.12
CA ALA A 35 20.39 -4.88 -32.00
C ALA A 35 20.67 -6.13 -31.17
N ILE A 36 20.83 -7.24 -31.90
CA ILE A 36 21.39 -8.54 -31.52
C ILE A 36 22.64 -8.43 -30.62
N ARG A 37 22.54 -8.90 -29.38
CA ARG A 37 23.64 -9.52 -28.61
C ARG A 37 23.06 -10.26 -27.40
N GLY A 38 23.15 -11.59 -27.40
CA GLY A 38 22.85 -12.41 -26.22
C GLY A 38 21.80 -13.48 -26.48
N ASP A 39 22.28 -14.61 -26.95
CA ASP A 39 21.63 -15.91 -26.96
C ASP A 39 21.34 -16.35 -25.51
N ASP A 40 20.14 -16.08 -24.98
CA ASP A 40 19.63 -16.66 -23.70
C ASP A 40 18.08 -16.71 -23.58
N SER A 41 17.32 -16.34 -24.63
CA SER A 41 15.85 -16.19 -24.54
C SER A 41 15.05 -17.40 -25.06
N VAL A 42 15.37 -18.61 -24.62
CA VAL A 42 14.52 -19.81 -24.87
C VAL A 42 13.89 -20.36 -23.58
N SER A 43 14.22 -19.81 -22.40
CA SER A 43 13.72 -20.32 -21.11
C SER A 43 12.51 -19.56 -20.54
N GLU A 44 12.24 -18.33 -20.97
CA GLU A 44 11.15 -17.49 -20.43
C GLU A 44 9.77 -17.77 -21.05
N SER A 45 9.70 -18.52 -22.15
CA SER A 45 8.46 -18.78 -22.92
C SER A 45 7.50 -19.79 -22.27
N ARG A 46 7.90 -20.43 -21.16
CA ARG A 46 7.13 -21.51 -20.51
C ARG A 46 6.35 -21.07 -19.27
N TYR A 47 6.47 -19.80 -18.85
CA TYR A 47 5.83 -19.33 -17.62
C TYR A 47 5.14 -17.99 -17.81
N GLU A 48 3.99 -17.81 -17.17
CA GLU A 48 3.25 -16.54 -17.08
C GLU A 48 3.08 -16.12 -15.62
N TRP A 49 3.20 -14.83 -15.35
CA TRP A 49 2.87 -14.26 -14.03
C TRP A 49 1.37 -13.97 -14.00
N LYS A 50 0.65 -14.70 -13.15
CA LYS A 50 -0.79 -14.57 -13.00
C LYS A 50 -1.12 -13.94 -11.67
N ASP A 51 -1.93 -12.89 -11.72
CA ASP A 51 -2.49 -12.29 -10.52
C ASP A 51 -3.47 -13.26 -9.86
N GLN A 52 -3.19 -13.63 -8.61
CA GLN A 52 -4.05 -14.46 -7.77
C GLN A 52 -4.91 -13.60 -6.83
N GLY A 53 -4.75 -12.27 -6.85
CA GLY A 53 -5.45 -11.33 -6.01
C GLY A 53 -5.03 -11.43 -4.54
N MET A 54 -5.93 -11.01 -3.65
CA MET A 54 -5.66 -10.95 -2.22
C MET A 54 -5.89 -12.30 -1.53
N GLN A 55 -4.85 -12.80 -0.87
CA GLN A 55 -4.84 -14.08 -0.18
C GLN A 55 -4.24 -13.95 1.22
N ASN A 56 -4.70 -14.79 2.14
CA ASN A 56 -4.11 -14.87 3.47
C ASN A 56 -2.90 -15.81 3.45
N VAL A 57 -1.71 -15.24 3.34
CA VAL A 57 -0.44 -15.98 3.23
C VAL A 57 0.12 -16.23 4.63
N PRO A 58 0.52 -17.47 4.96
CA PRO A 58 1.12 -17.78 6.25
C PRO A 58 2.47 -17.07 6.43
N VAL A 59 2.61 -16.31 7.53
CA VAL A 59 3.80 -15.48 7.79
C VAL A 59 5.07 -16.33 7.94
N LYS A 60 4.91 -17.57 8.45
CA LYS A 60 6.00 -18.54 8.58
C LYS A 60 6.65 -18.93 7.24
N ASP A 61 5.91 -18.79 6.14
CA ASP A 61 6.34 -19.17 4.80
C ASP A 61 7.01 -18.01 4.07
N LEU A 62 6.76 -16.78 4.54
CA LEU A 62 7.37 -15.58 3.97
C LEU A 62 8.85 -15.51 4.34
N PRO A 63 9.72 -15.06 3.41
CA PRO A 63 11.11 -14.79 3.74
C PRO A 63 11.21 -13.67 4.78
N ASN A 64 12.39 -13.49 5.36
CA ASN A 64 12.62 -12.32 6.19
C ASN A 64 12.67 -11.08 5.30
N PRO A 65 11.98 -9.97 5.65
CA PRO A 65 12.03 -8.77 4.85
C PRO A 65 13.46 -8.24 4.79
N GLU A 66 14.03 -8.17 3.58
CA GLU A 66 15.34 -7.57 3.36
C GLU A 66 15.28 -6.06 3.58
N GLY A 67 16.31 -5.47 4.19
CA GLY A 67 16.33 -4.07 4.61
C GLY A 67 15.73 -3.87 5.99
N VAL A 68 14.50 -4.34 6.22
CA VAL A 68 13.79 -4.15 7.50
C VAL A 68 14.20 -5.21 8.52
N THR A 69 15.27 -4.94 9.26
CA THR A 69 15.76 -5.85 10.32
C THR A 69 15.58 -5.31 11.73
N ARG A 70 15.30 -4.01 11.89
CA ARG A 70 15.23 -3.33 13.19
C ARG A 70 14.15 -2.25 13.15
N SER A 71 13.72 -1.82 14.33
CA SER A 71 12.85 -0.65 14.50
C SER A 71 13.43 0.63 13.88
N GLU A 72 14.76 0.71 13.73
CA GLU A 72 15.49 1.83 13.13
C GLU A 72 15.29 1.93 11.60
N ASP A 73 14.84 0.87 10.93
CA ASP A 73 14.60 0.83 9.48
C ASP A 73 13.19 1.34 9.10
N PHE A 74 12.40 1.69 10.10
CA PHE A 74 11.09 2.32 9.91
C PHE A 74 11.29 3.81 9.63
N ASP A 75 11.17 4.21 8.36
CA ASP A 75 11.13 5.62 7.95
C ASP A 75 9.90 6.34 8.51
N HIS A 76 9.90 7.68 8.42
CA HIS A 76 8.85 8.60 8.92
C HIS A 76 7.40 8.32 8.46
N HIS A 77 7.20 7.34 7.58
CA HIS A 77 5.89 6.93 7.06
C HIS A 77 5.08 6.09 8.06
N ILE A 78 5.73 5.26 8.88
CA ILE A 78 5.07 4.48 9.93
C ILE A 78 6.10 4.11 11.00
N SER A 79 5.85 4.46 12.25
CA SER A 79 6.74 4.08 13.36
C SER A 79 6.66 2.58 13.64
N TYR A 80 7.74 1.97 14.12
CA TYR A 80 7.76 0.56 14.54
C TYR A 80 6.62 0.24 15.53
N GLU A 81 6.43 1.08 16.54
CA GLU A 81 5.36 0.88 17.52
C GLU A 81 3.96 0.96 16.90
N ASP A 82 3.75 1.89 15.96
CA ASP A 82 2.49 2.03 15.22
C ASP A 82 2.23 0.79 14.36
N ALA A 83 3.24 0.28 13.67
CA ALA A 83 3.13 -0.96 12.89
C ALA A 83 2.80 -2.18 13.77
N ILE A 84 3.46 -2.33 14.92
CA ILE A 84 3.18 -3.43 15.87
C ILE A 84 1.77 -3.31 16.44
N GLN A 85 1.35 -2.12 16.86
CA GLN A 85 0.01 -1.87 17.40
C GLN A 85 -1.07 -2.12 16.34
N ALA A 86 -0.88 -1.60 15.13
CA ALA A 86 -1.79 -1.85 14.01
C ALA A 86 -1.88 -3.34 13.69
N THR A 87 -0.77 -4.08 13.71
CA THR A 87 -0.79 -5.52 13.44
C THR A 87 -1.52 -6.30 14.53
N LYS A 88 -1.38 -5.91 15.80
CA LYS A 88 -2.15 -6.50 16.91
C LYS A 88 -3.64 -6.24 16.77
N GLN A 89 -4.04 -4.99 16.51
CA GLN A 89 -5.44 -4.66 16.26
C GLN A 89 -5.99 -5.41 15.05
N TYR A 90 -5.19 -5.53 13.98
CA TYR A 90 -5.58 -6.31 12.81
C TYR A 90 -5.85 -7.78 13.17
N GLN A 91 -5.04 -8.39 14.02
CA GLN A 91 -5.26 -9.76 14.51
C GLN A 91 -6.62 -9.90 15.21
N GLU A 92 -7.01 -8.91 16.02
CA GLU A 92 -8.32 -8.89 16.68
C GLU A 92 -9.48 -8.67 15.70
N MET A 93 -9.24 -7.93 14.62
CA MET A 93 -10.21 -7.66 13.55
C MET A 93 -10.36 -8.81 12.54
N GLN A 94 -9.38 -9.71 12.41
CA GLN A 94 -9.43 -10.85 11.48
C GLN A 94 -10.74 -11.64 11.50
N PRO A 95 -11.32 -12.03 12.66
CA PRO A 95 -12.60 -12.74 12.69
C PRO A 95 -13.78 -11.93 12.15
N GLU A 96 -13.78 -10.60 12.31
CA GLU A 96 -14.81 -9.72 11.75
C GLU A 96 -14.63 -9.57 10.24
N ILE A 97 -13.40 -9.34 9.79
CA ILE A 97 -13.06 -9.27 8.35
C ILE A 97 -13.42 -10.59 7.65
N ALA A 98 -13.16 -11.74 8.29
CA ALA A 98 -13.54 -13.05 7.76
C ALA A 98 -15.06 -13.26 7.66
N ARG A 99 -15.87 -12.51 8.42
CA ARG A 99 -17.34 -12.50 8.32
C ARG A 99 -17.85 -11.53 7.24
N GLY A 100 -16.97 -10.80 6.57
CA GLY A 100 -17.31 -9.82 5.55
C GLY A 100 -17.36 -8.38 6.04
N THR A 101 -16.90 -8.08 7.26
CA THR A 101 -16.75 -6.70 7.74
C THR A 101 -15.72 -5.96 6.88
N THR A 102 -16.12 -4.82 6.32
CA THR A 102 -15.27 -3.98 5.46
C THR A 102 -14.78 -2.76 6.21
N GLY A 103 -13.83 -2.04 5.62
CA GLY A 103 -13.36 -0.77 6.16
C GLY A 103 -14.48 0.26 6.38
N GLU A 104 -15.57 0.24 5.61
CA GLU A 104 -16.72 1.15 5.84
C GLU A 104 -17.45 0.85 7.15
N ASP A 105 -17.62 -0.43 7.49
CA ASP A 105 -18.24 -0.85 8.76
C ASP A 105 -17.38 -0.42 9.96
N PHE A 106 -16.06 -0.60 9.85
CA PHE A 106 -15.10 -0.09 10.84
C PHE A 106 -15.17 1.43 10.95
N SER A 107 -15.23 2.16 9.82
CA SER A 107 -15.37 3.62 9.83
C SER A 107 -16.65 4.07 10.52
N ALA A 108 -17.78 3.41 10.28
CA ALA A 108 -19.04 3.73 10.94
C ALA A 108 -18.96 3.48 12.46
N ARG A 109 -18.26 2.43 12.87
CA ARG A 109 -18.03 2.08 14.27
C ARG A 109 -17.08 3.06 14.96
N ASP A 110 -16.01 3.47 14.30
CA ASP A 110 -15.09 4.49 14.78
C ASP A 110 -15.84 5.81 15.00
N GLN A 111 -16.65 6.25 14.02
CA GLN A 111 -17.49 7.44 14.15
C GLN A 111 -18.52 7.34 15.27
N ALA A 112 -19.16 6.17 15.45
CA ALA A 112 -20.10 5.93 16.54
C ALA A 112 -19.44 6.00 17.93
N ASN A 113 -18.15 5.66 18.02
CA ASN A 113 -17.36 5.75 19.25
C ASN A 113 -16.64 7.11 19.41
N GLY A 114 -16.79 8.04 18.45
CA GLY A 114 -16.10 9.33 18.47
C GLY A 114 -14.58 9.20 18.27
N LEU A 115 -14.12 8.14 17.59
CA LEU A 115 -12.73 7.93 17.24
C LEU A 115 -12.40 8.58 15.91
N ASP A 116 -11.25 9.26 15.86
CA ASP A 116 -10.67 9.79 14.62
C ASP A 116 -10.02 8.69 13.79
N TYR A 117 -9.85 8.94 12.48
CA TYR A 117 -9.22 7.99 11.55
C TYR A 117 -7.85 7.49 12.04
N GLU A 118 -7.02 8.37 12.59
CA GLU A 118 -5.68 8.02 13.07
C GLU A 118 -5.68 6.98 14.21
N HIS A 119 -6.77 6.95 15.00
CA HIS A 119 -6.94 6.06 16.15
C HIS A 119 -8.01 4.97 15.91
N GLY A 120 -8.61 4.96 14.72
CA GLY A 120 -9.72 4.10 14.36
C GLY A 120 -9.30 2.77 13.73
N GLN A 121 -10.18 1.79 13.82
CA GLN A 121 -10.04 0.49 13.18
C GLN A 121 -9.99 0.61 11.65
N ARG A 122 -10.62 1.63 11.07
CA ARG A 122 -10.57 1.91 9.62
C ARG A 122 -9.13 2.06 9.11
N ARG A 123 -8.27 2.79 9.81
CA ARG A 123 -6.86 2.98 9.39
C ARG A 123 -6.10 1.67 9.40
N VAL A 124 -6.32 0.85 10.43
CA VAL A 124 -5.72 -0.50 10.52
C VAL A 124 -6.18 -1.36 9.36
N TYR A 125 -7.48 -1.37 9.04
CA TYR A 125 -7.98 -2.08 7.87
C TYR A 125 -7.30 -1.61 6.58
N ASP A 126 -7.14 -0.30 6.38
CA ASP A 126 -6.52 0.28 5.19
C ASP A 126 -5.03 -0.07 5.04
N LEU A 127 -4.29 -0.21 6.14
CA LEU A 127 -2.88 -0.64 6.11
C LEU A 127 -2.66 -2.04 5.51
N PHE A 128 -3.67 -2.90 5.60
CA PHE A 128 -3.61 -4.28 5.16
C PHE A 128 -4.41 -4.54 3.87
N HIS A 129 -5.58 -3.93 3.72
CA HIS A 129 -6.53 -4.14 2.61
C HIS A 129 -6.79 -2.88 1.76
N GLY A 130 -6.19 -1.75 2.13
CA GLY A 130 -6.40 -0.46 1.47
C GLY A 130 -5.53 -0.24 0.24
N SER A 131 -5.08 1.00 0.06
CA SER A 131 -4.46 1.44 -1.20
C SER A 131 -3.07 0.86 -1.46
N ASP A 132 -2.33 0.53 -0.40
CA ASP A 132 -0.99 -0.06 -0.49
C ASP A 132 -0.96 -1.41 0.25
N PRO A 133 -1.53 -2.50 -0.31
CA PRO A 133 -1.49 -3.81 0.33
C PRO A 133 -0.08 -4.42 0.27
N ILE A 134 0.15 -5.45 1.09
CA ILE A 134 1.36 -6.27 0.99
C ILE A 134 1.34 -6.96 -0.38
N ARG A 135 2.42 -6.88 -1.16
CA ARG A 135 2.53 -7.55 -2.46
C ARG A 135 3.64 -8.59 -2.43
N LEU A 136 3.33 -9.78 -2.93
CA LEU A 136 4.22 -10.92 -2.97
C LEU A 136 4.25 -11.52 -4.36
N ASP A 137 5.43 -11.83 -4.84
CA ASP A 137 5.62 -12.66 -6.03
C ASP A 137 5.87 -14.10 -5.57
N LYS A 138 5.13 -15.05 -6.10
CA LYS A 138 5.26 -16.47 -5.78
C LYS A 138 5.87 -17.23 -6.94
N ASN A 139 6.99 -17.89 -6.72
CA ASN A 139 7.70 -18.69 -7.71
C ASN A 139 7.88 -20.13 -7.17
N GLY A 140 6.98 -21.03 -7.56
CA GLY A 140 6.92 -22.38 -6.99
C GLY A 140 6.57 -22.33 -5.49
N ASP A 141 7.44 -22.85 -4.64
CA ASP A 141 7.28 -22.86 -3.18
C ASP A 141 7.94 -21.65 -2.48
N HIS A 142 8.44 -20.68 -3.24
CA HIS A 142 9.13 -19.50 -2.70
C HIS A 142 8.29 -18.23 -2.91
N TYR A 143 8.30 -17.36 -1.90
CA TYR A 143 7.73 -16.02 -1.96
C TYR A 143 8.84 -14.97 -1.95
N ASP A 144 8.69 -13.95 -2.79
CA ASP A 144 9.51 -12.75 -2.86
C ASP A 144 8.68 -11.54 -2.41
N ILE A 145 9.23 -10.72 -1.52
CA ILE A 145 8.53 -9.55 -0.98
C ILE A 145 8.71 -8.36 -1.92
N VAL A 146 7.65 -7.99 -2.63
CA VAL A 146 7.65 -6.82 -3.53
C VAL A 146 7.43 -5.54 -2.73
N SER A 147 6.40 -5.52 -1.87
CA SER A 147 6.04 -4.37 -1.02
C SER A 147 5.52 -4.80 0.36
N GLY A 148 5.47 -3.86 1.31
CA GLY A 148 4.94 -4.12 2.66
C GLY A 148 5.93 -4.79 3.62
N ARG A 149 7.25 -4.61 3.40
CA ARG A 149 8.33 -5.17 4.23
C ARG A 149 8.16 -4.88 5.72
N HIS A 150 7.84 -3.63 6.09
CA HIS A 150 7.57 -3.21 7.47
C HIS A 150 6.38 -3.93 8.11
N ARG A 151 5.32 -4.18 7.35
CA ARG A 151 4.13 -4.91 7.82
C ARG A 151 4.41 -6.39 7.98
N ILE A 152 5.18 -6.98 7.09
CA ILE A 152 5.64 -8.38 7.23
C ILE A 152 6.56 -8.51 8.45
N PHE A 153 7.47 -7.56 8.67
CA PHE A 153 8.32 -7.52 9.85
C PHE A 153 7.48 -7.47 11.13
N ALA A 154 6.53 -6.53 11.22
CA ALA A 154 5.63 -6.41 12.36
C ALA A 154 4.81 -7.69 12.59
N ALA A 155 4.30 -8.31 11.51
CA ALA A 155 3.58 -9.58 11.57
C ALA A 155 4.44 -10.73 12.10
N LYS A 156 5.73 -10.79 11.72
CA LYS A 156 6.68 -11.78 12.25
C LYS A 156 6.98 -11.54 13.73
N GLU A 157 7.23 -10.30 14.12
CA GLU A 157 7.54 -9.93 15.52
C GLU A 157 6.40 -10.28 16.48
N ILE A 158 5.14 -10.08 16.07
CA ILE A 158 3.99 -10.43 16.91
C ILE A 158 3.59 -11.91 16.80
N GLY A 159 4.20 -12.68 15.89
CA GLY A 159 3.85 -14.08 15.64
C GLY A 159 2.49 -14.26 14.97
N LEU A 160 2.09 -13.35 14.08
CA LEU A 160 0.83 -13.44 13.35
C LEU A 160 0.82 -14.69 12.46
N GLU A 161 -0.27 -15.45 12.45
CA GLU A 161 -0.32 -16.70 11.68
C GLU A 161 -0.35 -16.46 10.17
N LYS A 162 -1.12 -15.45 9.73
CA LYS A 162 -1.35 -15.13 8.32
C LYS A 162 -1.47 -13.61 8.11
N VAL A 163 -0.95 -13.14 6.98
CA VAL A 163 -1.12 -11.76 6.51
C VAL A 163 -1.90 -11.72 5.21
N PRO A 164 -2.79 -10.74 5.03
CA PRO A 164 -3.41 -10.50 3.73
C PRO A 164 -2.34 -9.92 2.80
N ALA A 165 -2.12 -10.57 1.69
CA ALA A 165 -1.18 -10.15 0.68
C ALA A 165 -1.76 -10.38 -0.70
N HIS A 166 -1.44 -9.47 -1.60
CA HIS A 166 -1.71 -9.60 -3.02
C HIS A 166 -0.62 -10.47 -3.65
N VAL A 167 -0.99 -11.63 -4.16
CA VAL A 167 -0.04 -12.63 -4.66
C VAL A 167 -0.06 -12.68 -6.18
N ILE A 168 1.10 -12.51 -6.80
CA ILE A 168 1.31 -12.75 -8.23
C ILE A 168 2.12 -14.03 -8.37
N GLU A 169 1.53 -15.08 -8.95
CA GLU A 169 2.14 -16.40 -9.04
C GLU A 169 2.70 -16.68 -10.44
N LYS A 170 3.95 -17.17 -10.50
CA LYS A 170 4.59 -17.65 -11.72
C LYS A 170 4.10 -19.05 -12.03
N LEU A 171 3.20 -19.17 -13.00
CA LEU A 171 2.62 -20.43 -13.43
C LEU A 171 3.25 -20.91 -14.73
N PRO A 172 3.44 -22.23 -14.93
CA PRO A 172 3.75 -22.77 -16.24
C PRO A 172 2.59 -22.53 -17.19
N ARG A 173 2.91 -22.18 -18.43
CA ARG A 173 1.96 -21.94 -19.51
C ARG A 173 1.51 -23.23 -20.18
#